data_AF-A0A934VV41-F1
#
_entry.id   AF-A0A934VV41-F1
#
_cell.length_a   1.000
_cell.length_b   1.000
_cell.length_c   1.000
_cell.angle_alpha   90.00
_cell.angle_beta   90.00
_cell.angle_gamma   90.00
#
_symmetry.space_group_name_H-M   'P 1'
#
loop_
_entity.id
_entity.type
_entity.pdbx_description
1 polymer ?
#
loop_
_entity_poly.entity_id
_entity_poly.type
_entity_poly.pdbx_seq_one_letter_code
_entity_poly.pdbx_strand_id
1 'polypeptide(L)'
;MKLPRILPLLLVGLAQAQVYTPPPQPAPAPVPQETAPAPASSGNSNPASPLGQEFPLLDASAETITIGGITIPLGDNRLLKARFEKYLSQPAEDGEEAEAYRATIKEILDTVSPFHAGGPDLYEAFKKLPTASVYPGDANICGSLAEAIYSSMLAKKDIQGLKNLNASIEAEKQHIISQADWASRHEKETMLRQVPAKAGEKQGSTTETQVVPGQGVASLKYADQLRRIAEIEAMKKANIARTETQTISTKAQYQVSMAQWFFQRRYEHVLMASRFYNQIWKDGDSALRINKNSDVAKLFTQSVGINPTVSSLDSLSNEAIREVESYVQAFELMLSRGELHSASKRLMEAFALGEFLPPVETLPLEKKQMVAGYVRDLDELYGSLQAHDFTRAKVLCASLKQQAKDFPSSKVDSVIAASTLASDLAIEEAKAQLMARDSDKAAEKIRQATEFWPTNPKLDDFRKLVGNSSALVMARNDFDRLLSEGNYREIANRQYEFAPAIQGDAQRQEAFKQIITNLTTIETALSKASEFSRVGQNYSAWEQLAKLRKDFPDDPKLGRELEILAPKVADFTKALDQAEQFENRTPKQTGSALSWYLKARGIYPQSDFAKAGIDRLLDQIMPGE
;
A
#
# COMPACT_ATOMS: atom_id res chain seq x y z
N MET A 1 22.35 -74.51 34.44
CA MET A 1 21.44 -75.49 33.80
C MET A 1 21.49 -75.31 32.29
N LYS A 2 21.65 -76.44 31.60
CA LYS A 2 21.56 -76.79 30.17
C LYS A 2 21.06 -75.73 29.14
N LEU A 3 21.84 -75.62 28.05
CA LEU A 3 21.49 -75.16 26.68
C LEU A 3 20.36 -76.02 26.04
N PRO A 4 19.60 -75.55 25.02
CA PRO A 4 20.04 -75.42 23.60
C PRO A 4 19.49 -74.17 22.84
N ARG A 5 20.17 -73.54 21.86
CA ARG A 5 20.50 -73.90 20.45
C ARG A 5 19.29 -73.82 19.49
N ILE A 6 19.32 -72.90 18.50
CA ILE A 6 19.28 -73.13 17.02
C ILE A 6 18.72 -71.92 16.21
N LEU A 7 19.54 -71.55 15.19
CA LEU A 7 19.41 -70.72 13.97
C LEU A 7 18.12 -70.98 13.12
N PRO A 8 17.76 -70.24 12.02
CA PRO A 8 18.68 -69.97 10.88
C PRO A 8 18.39 -68.81 9.87
N LEU A 9 19.27 -68.75 8.85
CA LEU A 9 19.19 -68.23 7.47
C LEU A 9 19.38 -66.70 7.23
N LEU A 10 20.46 -66.20 6.58
CA LEU A 10 20.95 -66.31 5.17
C LEU A 10 20.14 -65.38 4.21
N LEU A 11 20.68 -64.68 3.19
CA LEU A 11 22.02 -64.51 2.59
C LEU A 11 21.90 -63.50 1.40
N VAL A 12 23.05 -63.04 0.87
CA VAL A 12 23.35 -62.54 -0.50
C VAL A 12 23.22 -61.02 -0.71
N GLY A 13 24.17 -60.27 -1.30
CA GLY A 13 25.47 -60.51 -1.98
C GLY A 13 26.19 -59.14 -2.08
N LEU A 14 27.37 -58.91 -2.65
CA LEU A 14 28.26 -59.60 -3.58
C LEU A 14 29.66 -58.95 -3.47
N ALA A 15 30.63 -59.57 -4.15
CA ALA A 15 32.06 -59.55 -3.92
C ALA A 15 32.88 -58.32 -4.38
N GLN A 16 34.16 -58.39 -3.98
CA GLN A 16 35.32 -57.52 -4.16
C GLN A 16 35.80 -57.32 -5.62
N ALA A 17 36.49 -56.20 -5.86
CA ALA A 17 37.72 -56.16 -6.67
C ALA A 17 38.59 -54.96 -6.28
N GLN A 18 39.83 -55.21 -5.84
CA GLN A 18 40.91 -54.23 -5.64
C GLN A 18 41.57 -53.90 -6.98
N VAL A 19 41.96 -52.63 -7.23
CA VAL A 19 43.15 -52.30 -8.06
C VAL A 19 43.77 -50.94 -7.64
N TYR A 20 45.02 -50.99 -7.17
CA TYR A 20 46.12 -50.00 -7.32
C TYR A 20 46.29 -48.77 -6.39
N THR A 21 47.50 -48.64 -5.82
CA THR A 21 48.05 -47.46 -5.13
C THR A 21 49.52 -47.24 -5.55
N PRO A 22 49.92 -46.02 -5.94
CA PRO A 22 51.32 -45.56 -5.84
C PRO A 22 51.43 -44.14 -5.18
N PRO A 23 52.62 -43.55 -4.97
CA PRO A 23 53.22 -43.16 -3.68
C PRO A 23 53.03 -41.66 -3.29
N PRO A 24 53.45 -41.22 -2.08
CA PRO A 24 53.18 -39.87 -1.58
C PRO A 24 54.24 -38.83 -1.98
N GLN A 25 53.82 -37.65 -2.46
CA GLN A 25 54.62 -36.42 -2.51
C GLN A 25 53.77 -35.22 -3.01
N PRO A 26 54.21 -33.96 -2.84
CA PRO A 26 54.24 -33.12 -1.64
C PRO A 26 53.13 -32.04 -1.67
N ALA A 27 52.90 -31.38 -0.52
CA ALA A 27 51.84 -30.38 -0.33
C ALA A 27 51.95 -29.17 -1.28
N PRO A 28 50.85 -28.78 -1.98
CA PRO A 28 50.70 -27.45 -2.57
C PRO A 28 50.06 -26.48 -1.56
N ALA A 29 50.49 -25.22 -1.60
CA ALA A 29 50.04 -24.11 -0.76
C ALA A 29 48.52 -23.85 -0.82
N PRO A 30 47.91 -23.27 0.24
CA PRO A 30 46.46 -23.13 0.33
C PRO A 30 45.93 -22.08 -0.66
N VAL A 31 44.96 -22.51 -1.46
CA VAL A 31 44.04 -21.65 -2.22
C VAL A 31 42.87 -21.28 -1.29
N PRO A 32 42.40 -20.03 -1.24
CA PRO A 32 41.29 -19.64 -0.37
C PRO A 32 39.99 -20.31 -0.86
N GLN A 33 39.43 -21.21 -0.04
CA GLN A 33 38.09 -21.77 -0.29
C GLN A 33 37.02 -20.83 0.26
N GLU A 34 36.16 -20.38 -0.65
CA GLU A 34 34.84 -19.85 -0.37
C GLU A 34 34.05 -20.84 0.51
N THR A 35 33.63 -20.36 1.68
CA THR A 35 32.66 -21.02 2.54
C THR A 35 31.31 -21.11 1.82
N ALA A 36 30.94 -22.31 1.39
CA ALA A 36 29.57 -22.66 1.09
C ALA A 36 28.74 -22.66 2.40
N PRO A 37 27.58 -21.98 2.46
CA PRO A 37 26.73 -22.01 3.64
C PRO A 37 26.03 -23.37 3.80
N ALA A 38 25.93 -23.82 5.05
CA ALA A 38 25.16 -24.98 5.49
C ALA A 38 23.63 -24.79 5.24
N PRO A 39 22.84 -25.87 5.12
CA PRO A 39 21.42 -25.78 4.79
C PRO A 39 20.63 -25.16 5.95
N ALA A 40 19.92 -24.07 5.67
CA ALA A 40 19.05 -23.40 6.62
C ALA A 40 17.80 -24.25 6.92
N SER A 41 17.49 -24.36 8.21
CA SER A 41 16.24 -24.91 8.73
C SER A 41 15.03 -24.15 8.18
N SER A 42 14.07 -24.92 7.69
CA SER A 42 12.72 -24.50 7.34
C SER A 42 12.01 -23.81 8.52
N GLY A 43 11.83 -22.51 8.43
CA GLY A 43 10.91 -21.74 9.27
C GLY A 43 10.32 -20.61 8.43
N ASN A 44 8.99 -20.61 8.30
CA ASN A 44 8.12 -19.61 7.65
C ASN A 44 8.82 -18.32 7.20
N SER A 45 9.21 -18.24 5.93
CA SER A 45 9.55 -16.99 5.28
C SER A 45 8.40 -16.56 4.38
N ASN A 46 7.82 -15.40 4.69
CA ASN A 46 7.07 -14.63 3.69
C ASN A 46 7.99 -14.41 2.47
N PRO A 47 7.46 -14.44 1.23
CA PRO A 47 8.28 -14.23 0.05
C PRO A 47 9.01 -12.89 0.15
N ALA A 48 10.33 -12.91 -0.01
CA ALA A 48 11.17 -11.72 0.02
C ALA A 48 10.67 -10.73 -1.04
N SER A 49 10.30 -9.52 -0.60
CA SER A 49 9.90 -8.46 -1.52
C SER A 49 11.08 -8.08 -2.43
N PRO A 50 10.87 -7.92 -3.75
CA PRO A 50 11.92 -7.52 -4.71
C PRO A 50 12.56 -6.15 -4.41
N LEU A 51 12.03 -5.41 -3.43
CA LEU A 51 12.54 -4.13 -2.94
C LEU A 51 13.64 -4.26 -1.86
N GLY A 52 13.99 -5.47 -1.44
CA GLY A 52 14.91 -5.70 -0.33
C GLY A 52 14.30 -5.32 1.02
N GLN A 53 14.91 -5.81 2.12
CA GLN A 53 14.49 -5.55 3.50
C GLN A 53 14.72 -4.09 3.96
N GLU A 54 15.16 -3.19 3.09
CA GLU A 54 15.65 -1.85 3.46
C GLU A 54 14.55 -0.78 3.54
N PHE A 55 13.32 -1.10 3.15
CA PHE A 55 12.20 -0.15 3.08
C PHE A 55 11.06 -0.33 4.09
N PRO A 56 11.25 -1.03 5.22
CA PRO A 56 10.53 -0.70 6.44
C PRO A 56 11.48 -0.09 7.47
N LEU A 57 10.98 0.88 8.23
CA LEU A 57 11.68 1.53 9.35
C LEU A 57 12.14 0.51 10.42
N LEU A 58 11.56 -0.70 10.37
CA LEU A 58 12.06 -1.91 10.99
C LEU A 58 12.51 -2.84 9.86
N ASP A 59 13.80 -3.16 9.77
CA ASP A 59 14.23 -4.30 8.97
C ASP A 59 13.38 -5.51 9.43
N ALA A 60 12.63 -6.11 8.51
CA ALA A 60 11.76 -7.24 8.82
C ALA A 60 12.54 -8.43 9.39
N SER A 61 13.87 -8.43 9.28
CA SER A 61 14.78 -9.40 9.89
C SER A 61 15.44 -8.94 11.19
N ALA A 62 15.42 -7.63 11.51
CA ALA A 62 15.97 -7.11 12.75
C ALA A 62 14.91 -7.17 13.86
N GLU A 63 14.72 -8.36 14.43
CA GLU A 63 13.90 -8.56 15.65
C GLU A 63 14.67 -8.17 16.93
N THR A 64 15.88 -7.62 16.80
CA THR A 64 16.82 -7.44 17.92
C THR A 64 17.67 -6.17 17.80
N ILE A 65 18.05 -5.57 18.93
CA ILE A 65 19.04 -4.47 19.02
C ILE A 65 20.25 -4.96 19.81
N THR A 66 21.46 -4.58 19.41
CA THR A 66 22.68 -4.96 20.14
C THR A 66 23.19 -3.79 20.99
N ILE A 67 23.35 -4.00 22.30
CA ILE A 67 23.90 -3.02 23.25
C ILE A 67 25.10 -3.65 23.96
N GLY A 68 26.27 -3.01 23.89
CA GLY A 68 27.47 -3.52 24.58
C GLY A 68 27.81 -4.99 24.26
N GLY A 69 27.49 -5.45 23.04
CA GLY A 69 27.64 -6.85 22.60
C GLY A 69 26.50 -7.80 22.96
N ILE A 70 25.42 -7.32 23.61
CA ILE A 70 24.23 -8.12 23.93
C ILE A 70 23.10 -7.82 22.97
N THR A 71 22.60 -8.86 22.31
CA THR A 71 21.46 -8.80 21.41
C THR A 71 20.15 -8.92 22.20
N ILE A 72 19.39 -7.84 22.28
CA ILE A 72 18.10 -7.74 22.97
C ILE A 72 16.96 -7.90 21.97
N PRO A 73 16.06 -8.88 22.14
CA PRO A 73 14.88 -9.03 21.30
C PRO A 73 13.87 -7.93 21.58
N LEU A 74 13.36 -7.33 20.50
CA LEU A 74 12.36 -6.27 20.55
C LEU A 74 10.91 -6.80 20.60
N GLY A 75 10.72 -8.10 20.36
CA GLY A 75 9.41 -8.76 20.35
C GLY A 75 8.73 -8.69 18.97
N ASP A 76 7.40 -8.64 18.95
CA ASP A 76 6.61 -8.55 17.71
C ASP A 76 6.81 -7.18 17.04
N ASN A 77 7.52 -7.17 15.90
CA ASN A 77 7.79 -5.97 15.10
C ASN A 77 6.52 -5.20 14.70
N ARG A 78 5.39 -5.88 14.49
CA ARG A 78 4.12 -5.22 14.18
C ARG A 78 3.59 -4.44 15.38
N LEU A 79 3.69 -5.02 16.58
CA LEU A 79 3.29 -4.36 17.80
C LEU A 79 4.22 -3.17 18.10
N LEU A 80 5.53 -3.32 17.88
CA LEU A 80 6.48 -2.23 18.04
C LEU A 80 6.16 -1.07 17.09
N LYS A 81 5.91 -1.34 15.82
CA LYS A 81 5.50 -0.33 14.82
C LYS A 81 4.24 0.42 15.28
N ALA A 82 3.20 -0.30 15.69
CA ALA A 82 1.96 0.33 16.17
C ALA A 82 2.17 1.20 17.41
N ARG A 83 3.06 0.78 18.33
CA ARG A 83 3.42 1.60 19.51
C ARG A 83 4.23 2.83 19.12
N PHE A 84 5.12 2.73 18.14
CA PHE A 84 5.87 3.87 17.63
C PHE A 84 4.93 4.88 16.95
N GLU A 85 4.01 4.43 16.11
CA GLU A 85 2.99 5.29 15.51
C GLU A 85 2.15 6.02 16.57
N LYS A 86 1.75 5.30 17.63
CA LYS A 86 1.08 5.91 18.79
C LYS A 86 1.99 6.98 19.43
N TYR A 87 3.24 6.65 19.71
CA TYR A 87 4.21 7.58 20.31
C TYR A 87 4.39 8.86 19.49
N LEU A 88 4.46 8.76 18.17
CA LEU A 88 4.59 9.93 17.29
C LEU A 88 3.38 10.89 17.36
N SER A 89 2.24 10.42 17.84
CA SER A 89 1.02 11.21 18.04
C SER A 89 0.84 11.72 19.47
N GLN A 90 1.68 11.31 20.42
CA GLN A 90 1.57 11.70 21.82
C GLN A 90 2.28 13.05 22.08
N PRO A 91 1.71 13.90 22.96
CA PRO A 91 2.39 15.13 23.39
C PRO A 91 3.72 14.81 24.08
N ALA A 92 4.57 15.82 24.25
CA ALA A 92 5.74 15.68 25.11
C ALA A 92 5.27 15.48 26.56
N GLU A 93 5.98 14.63 27.32
CA GLU A 93 5.73 14.48 28.76
C GLU A 93 6.50 15.56 29.55
N ASP A 94 6.21 16.83 29.29
CA ASP A 94 6.83 18.01 29.90
C ASP A 94 5.92 18.72 30.92
N GLY A 95 4.84 18.06 31.34
CA GLY A 95 3.99 18.57 32.41
C GLY A 95 4.70 18.61 33.77
N GLU A 96 4.27 19.50 34.65
CA GLU A 96 4.84 19.69 36.00
C GLU A 96 4.93 18.39 36.80
N GLU A 97 3.92 17.51 36.71
CA GLU A 97 3.94 16.22 37.40
C GLU A 97 5.01 15.26 36.85
N ALA A 98 5.23 15.25 35.54
CA ALA A 98 6.22 14.42 34.89
C ALA A 98 7.65 14.91 35.20
N GLU A 99 7.86 16.23 35.23
CA GLU A 99 9.11 16.84 35.65
C GLU A 99 9.42 16.53 37.13
N ALA A 100 8.43 16.69 38.01
CA ALA A 100 8.58 16.37 39.43
C ALA A 100 8.90 14.89 39.66
N TYR A 101 8.25 13.99 38.91
CA TYR A 101 8.55 12.56 38.93
C TYR A 101 10.00 12.28 38.51
N ARG A 102 10.45 12.78 37.36
CA ARG A 102 11.84 12.59 36.90
C ARG A 102 12.87 13.17 37.86
N ALA A 103 12.59 14.33 38.45
CA ALA A 103 13.43 14.93 39.48
C ALA A 103 13.53 14.01 40.71
N THR A 104 12.42 13.40 41.12
CA THR A 104 12.37 12.43 42.23
C THR A 104 13.18 11.18 41.90
N ILE A 105 13.05 10.61 40.70
CA ILE A 105 13.84 9.44 40.26
C ILE A 105 15.34 9.75 40.27
N LYS A 106 15.74 10.90 39.73
CA LYS A 106 17.13 11.36 39.75
C LYS A 106 17.65 11.51 41.17
N GLU A 107 16.88 12.14 42.06
CA GLU A 107 17.26 12.32 43.46
C GLU A 107 17.42 10.97 44.18
N ILE A 108 16.53 10.00 43.93
CA ILE A 108 16.66 8.63 44.47
C ILE A 108 17.98 8.00 43.98
N LEU A 109 18.24 8.04 42.67
CA LEU A 109 19.46 7.50 42.08
C LEU A 109 20.71 8.14 42.67
N ASP A 110 20.75 9.46 42.80
CA ASP A 110 21.86 10.23 43.37
C ASP A 110 22.06 9.91 44.87
N THR A 111 20.98 9.71 45.62
CA THR A 111 21.01 9.41 47.06
C THR A 111 21.51 7.99 47.34
N VAL A 112 21.09 7.00 46.55
CA VAL A 112 21.55 5.60 46.69
C VAL A 112 22.87 5.33 45.95
N SER A 113 23.46 6.35 45.32
CA SER A 113 24.73 6.24 44.59
C SER A 113 25.91 5.93 45.52
N PRO A 114 26.82 5.02 45.14
CA PRO A 114 28.11 4.81 45.82
C PRO A 114 28.94 6.09 46.00
N PHE A 115 28.72 7.08 45.12
CA PHE A 115 29.46 8.35 45.10
C PHE A 115 28.74 9.50 45.82
N HIS A 116 27.61 9.22 46.49
CA HIS A 116 26.91 10.22 47.29
C HIS A 116 27.82 10.75 48.42
N ALA A 117 27.73 12.05 48.74
CA ALA A 117 28.50 12.64 49.81
C ALA A 117 28.10 12.03 51.17
N GLY A 118 29.02 11.35 51.85
CA GLY A 118 28.70 10.58 53.05
C GLY A 118 28.35 9.11 52.79
N GLY A 119 28.39 8.67 51.53
CA GLY A 119 28.05 7.33 51.09
C GLY A 119 26.55 7.14 50.79
N PRO A 120 26.15 5.99 50.26
CA PRO A 120 24.76 5.70 49.92
C PRO A 120 23.82 5.81 51.11
N ASP A 121 22.75 6.60 50.98
CA ASP A 121 21.68 6.68 51.98
C ASP A 121 20.44 5.90 51.52
N LEU A 122 20.30 4.69 52.04
CA LEU A 122 19.18 3.82 51.71
C LEU A 122 17.83 4.38 52.23
N TYR A 123 17.81 5.03 53.38
CA TYR A 123 16.56 5.43 54.05
C TYR A 123 15.96 6.68 53.41
N GLU A 124 16.82 7.64 53.07
CA GLU A 124 16.45 8.88 52.38
C GLU A 124 16.01 8.62 50.94
N ALA A 125 16.63 7.64 50.26
CA ALA A 125 16.18 7.20 48.95
C ALA A 125 14.86 6.42 49.04
N PHE A 126 14.70 5.54 50.03
CA PHE A 126 13.50 4.71 50.19
C PHE A 126 12.23 5.53 50.42
N LYS A 127 12.28 6.57 51.26
CA LYS A 127 11.09 7.38 51.59
C LYS A 127 10.45 8.07 50.39
N LYS A 128 11.19 8.25 49.29
CA LYS A 128 10.73 8.91 48.06
C LYS A 128 10.01 7.94 47.10
N LEU A 129 10.20 6.63 47.24
CA LEU A 129 9.60 5.63 46.37
C LEU A 129 8.06 5.64 46.36
N PRO A 130 7.36 5.76 47.51
CA PRO A 130 5.90 5.86 47.51
C PRO A 130 5.40 7.09 46.74
N THR A 131 6.06 8.24 46.89
CA THR A 131 5.71 9.47 46.21
C THR A 131 5.87 9.34 44.69
N ALA A 132 6.97 8.74 44.23
CA ALA A 132 7.20 8.45 42.80
C ALA A 132 6.16 7.48 42.22
N SER A 133 5.72 6.48 43.01
CA SER A 133 4.80 5.43 42.57
C SER A 133 3.38 5.90 42.21
N VAL A 134 3.02 7.13 42.59
CA VAL A 134 1.71 7.73 42.29
C VAL A 134 1.68 8.35 40.89
N TYR A 135 2.84 8.62 40.28
CA TYR A 135 2.89 9.08 38.90
C TYR A 135 2.38 7.97 37.96
N PRO A 136 1.37 8.21 37.11
CA PRO A 136 0.83 7.17 36.23
C PRO A 136 1.87 6.51 35.31
N GLY A 137 2.86 7.26 34.83
CA GLY A 137 3.94 6.74 33.98
C GLY A 137 4.88 5.75 34.68
N ASP A 138 4.97 5.82 36.02
CA ASP A 138 5.75 4.87 36.84
C ASP A 138 5.15 3.45 36.77
N ALA A 139 3.84 3.33 36.54
CA ALA A 139 3.11 2.06 36.56
C ALA A 139 3.27 1.27 37.88
N ASN A 140 3.44 1.98 39.01
CA ASN A 140 3.66 1.43 40.36
C ASN A 140 4.93 0.56 40.49
N ILE A 141 5.94 0.82 39.67
CA ILE A 141 7.24 0.13 39.77
C ILE A 141 7.98 0.60 41.01
N CYS A 142 7.99 1.90 41.32
CA CYS A 142 8.61 2.41 42.56
C CYS A 142 7.95 1.84 43.82
N GLY A 143 6.63 1.63 43.79
CA GLY A 143 5.90 0.98 44.89
C GLY A 143 6.32 -0.49 45.05
N SER A 144 6.35 -1.22 43.93
CA SER A 144 6.81 -2.62 43.90
C SER A 144 8.28 -2.77 44.38
N LEU A 145 9.14 -1.80 44.03
CA LEU A 145 10.51 -1.73 44.51
C LEU A 145 10.58 -1.47 46.02
N ALA A 146 9.76 -0.55 46.55
CA ALA A 146 9.68 -0.30 47.99
C ALA A 146 9.25 -1.57 48.75
N GLU A 147 8.29 -2.33 48.22
CA GLU A 147 7.87 -3.60 48.80
C GLU A 147 8.98 -4.66 48.79
N ALA A 148 9.71 -4.76 47.69
CA ALA A 148 10.84 -5.68 47.55
C ALA A 148 11.98 -5.33 48.51
N ILE A 149 12.29 -4.04 48.70
CA ILE A 149 13.28 -3.55 49.67
C ILE A 149 12.86 -3.89 51.10
N TYR A 150 11.62 -3.53 51.47
CA TYR A 150 11.10 -3.78 52.82
C TYR A 150 11.09 -5.28 53.15
N SER A 151 10.62 -6.11 52.22
CA SER A 151 10.63 -7.56 52.34
C SER A 151 12.04 -8.13 52.47
N SER A 152 13.01 -7.57 51.76
CA SER A 152 14.42 -8.00 51.82
C SER A 152 15.04 -7.67 53.17
N MET A 153 14.80 -6.48 53.72
CA MET A 153 15.27 -6.11 55.06
C MET A 153 14.64 -6.98 56.15
N LEU A 154 13.35 -7.32 56.00
CA LEU A 154 12.67 -8.28 56.88
C LEU A 154 13.30 -9.67 56.80
N ALA A 155 13.56 -10.17 55.58
CA ALA A 155 14.17 -11.47 55.36
C ALA A 155 15.61 -11.58 55.89
N LYS A 156 16.34 -10.47 55.94
CA LYS A 156 17.68 -10.37 56.55
C LYS A 156 17.65 -10.25 58.08
N LYS A 157 16.47 -10.13 58.71
CA LYS A 157 16.32 -9.83 60.13
C LYS A 157 17.09 -8.57 60.55
N ASP A 158 17.16 -7.57 59.67
CA ASP A 158 17.78 -6.28 59.98
C ASP A 158 16.85 -5.41 60.82
N ILE A 159 16.77 -5.71 62.13
CA ILE A 159 15.83 -5.06 63.05
C ILE A 159 16.09 -3.55 63.12
N GLN A 160 17.35 -3.14 63.15
CA GLN A 160 17.71 -1.71 63.23
C GLN A 160 17.39 -1.00 61.92
N GLY A 161 17.69 -1.61 60.77
CA GLY A 161 17.33 -1.04 59.48
C GLY A 161 15.82 -0.97 59.26
N LEU A 162 15.06 -1.97 59.70
CA LEU A 162 13.59 -1.91 59.68
C LEU A 162 13.05 -0.80 60.58
N LYS A 163 13.66 -0.56 61.75
CA LYS A 163 13.26 0.54 62.63
C LYS A 163 13.48 1.89 61.93
N ASN A 164 14.62 2.06 61.27
CA ASN A 164 14.96 3.27 60.53
C ASN A 164 14.04 3.47 59.30
N LEU A 165 13.75 2.42 58.53
CA LEU A 165 12.76 2.47 57.43
C LEU A 165 11.37 2.86 57.93
N ASN A 166 10.91 2.26 59.02
CA ASN A 166 9.60 2.60 59.59
C ASN A 166 9.57 4.06 60.07
N ALA A 167 10.67 4.57 60.62
CA ALA A 167 10.78 5.97 61.01
C ALA A 167 10.79 6.91 59.79
N SER A 168 11.47 6.55 58.70
CA SER A 168 11.49 7.37 57.48
C SER A 168 10.13 7.41 56.77
N ILE A 169 9.42 6.27 56.71
CA ILE A 169 8.05 6.20 56.19
C ILE A 169 7.09 7.07 57.02
N GLU A 170 7.15 6.97 58.35
CA GLU A 170 6.28 7.77 59.21
C GLU A 170 6.60 9.28 59.09
N ALA A 171 7.89 9.64 58.99
CA ALA A 171 8.28 11.03 58.75
C ALA A 171 7.74 11.55 57.40
N GLU A 172 7.84 10.76 56.33
CA GLU A 172 7.31 11.12 55.01
C GLU A 172 5.79 11.26 55.02
N LYS A 173 5.09 10.35 55.70
CA LYS A 173 3.64 10.41 55.88
C LYS A 173 3.22 11.70 56.59
N GLN A 174 3.89 12.07 57.68
CA GLN A 174 3.61 13.32 58.39
C GLN A 174 3.91 14.54 57.51
N HIS A 175 4.98 14.48 56.72
CA HIS A 175 5.31 15.53 55.77
C HIS A 175 4.21 15.69 54.69
N ILE A 176 3.75 14.60 54.08
CA ILE A 176 2.65 14.62 53.09
C ILE A 176 1.35 15.15 53.72
N ILE A 177 1.00 14.71 54.94
CA ILE A 177 -0.16 15.24 55.67
C ILE A 177 -0.01 16.75 55.89
N SER A 178 1.15 17.21 56.35
CA SER A 178 1.40 18.63 56.60
C SER A 178 1.34 19.49 55.33
N GLN A 179 1.84 18.97 54.20
CA GLN A 179 1.76 19.65 52.90
C GLN A 179 0.32 19.72 52.41
N ALA A 180 -0.44 18.65 52.52
CA ALA A 180 -1.85 18.62 52.11
C ALA A 180 -2.72 19.53 52.98
N ASP A 181 -2.47 19.58 54.29
CA ASP A 181 -3.11 20.51 55.22
C ASP A 181 -2.75 21.96 54.90
N TRP A 182 -1.49 22.23 54.53
CA TRP A 182 -1.06 23.56 54.10
C TRP A 182 -1.75 23.97 52.80
N ALA A 183 -1.76 23.09 51.79
CA ALA A 183 -2.41 23.31 50.50
C ALA A 183 -3.91 23.55 50.66
N SER A 184 -4.61 22.74 51.46
CA SER A 184 -6.04 22.94 51.75
C SER A 184 -6.36 24.32 52.36
N ARG A 185 -5.42 24.88 53.13
CA ARG A 185 -5.59 26.18 53.80
C ARG A 185 -5.16 27.38 52.95
N HIS A 186 -4.25 27.21 51.99
CA HIS A 186 -3.60 28.31 51.28
C HIS A 186 -3.84 28.32 49.78
N GLU A 187 -4.16 27.18 49.16
CA GLU A 187 -4.52 27.12 47.75
C GLU A 187 -5.99 27.49 47.56
N LYS A 188 -6.24 28.28 46.52
CA LYS A 188 -7.56 28.77 46.14
C LYS A 188 -7.81 28.30 44.72
N GLU A 189 -8.63 27.24 44.57
CA GLU A 189 -8.99 26.72 43.27
C GLU A 189 -10.09 27.60 42.67
N THR A 190 -9.86 28.06 41.45
CA THR A 190 -10.76 28.98 40.76
C THR A 190 -11.64 28.18 39.81
N MET A 191 -12.82 27.76 40.29
CA MET A 191 -13.76 26.97 39.48
C MET A 191 -14.68 27.88 38.66
N LEU A 192 -14.69 27.69 37.34
CA LEU A 192 -15.63 28.34 36.42
C LEU A 192 -16.91 27.51 36.35
N ARG A 193 -17.95 27.92 37.08
CA ARG A 193 -19.27 27.29 36.99
C ARG A 193 -20.17 28.10 36.06
N GLN A 194 -20.56 27.55 34.91
CA GLN A 194 -21.68 28.08 34.14
C GLN A 194 -22.98 27.68 34.84
N VAL A 195 -23.69 28.66 35.40
CA VAL A 195 -25.01 28.46 35.96
C VAL A 195 -26.03 28.52 34.82
N PRO A 196 -26.89 27.50 34.61
CA PRO A 196 -27.95 27.61 33.62
C PRO A 196 -28.95 28.70 34.07
N ALA A 197 -29.28 29.61 33.15
CA ALA A 197 -30.23 30.68 33.40
C ALA A 197 -31.59 30.10 33.87
N LYS A 198 -32.14 30.64 34.96
CA LYS A 198 -33.55 30.43 35.29
C LYS A 198 -34.39 31.03 34.17
N ALA A 199 -35.36 30.25 33.70
CA ALA A 199 -36.26 30.65 32.62
C ALA A 199 -37.04 31.90 33.01
N GLY A 200 -36.78 33.00 32.30
CA GLY A 200 -37.60 34.21 32.34
C GLY A 200 -36.87 35.49 32.76
N GLU A 201 -35.81 35.88 32.07
CA GLU A 201 -35.51 37.30 31.73
C GLU A 201 -34.27 37.40 30.84
N LYS A 202 -34.24 38.42 29.97
CA LYS A 202 -33.26 38.60 28.90
C LYS A 202 -31.92 39.15 29.43
N GLN A 203 -30.84 38.68 28.78
CA GLN A 203 -29.47 39.21 28.70
C GLN A 203 -28.51 39.03 29.88
N GLY A 204 -27.48 38.20 29.64
CA GLY A 204 -26.20 38.21 30.35
C GLY A 204 -25.85 36.88 31.04
N SER A 205 -25.03 36.04 30.40
CA SER A 205 -24.30 34.97 31.11
C SER A 205 -23.30 35.63 32.04
N THR A 206 -23.63 35.74 33.33
CA THR A 206 -22.66 36.17 34.35
C THR A 206 -21.84 34.96 34.77
N THR A 207 -20.57 34.95 34.38
CA THR A 207 -19.60 33.96 34.85
C THR A 207 -19.19 34.36 36.27
N GLU A 208 -19.79 33.75 37.28
CA GLU A 208 -19.33 33.92 38.66
C GLU A 208 -18.18 32.96 38.95
N THR A 209 -17.04 33.54 39.33
CA THR A 209 -15.86 32.82 39.76
C THR A 209 -16.02 32.48 41.25
N GLN A 210 -16.35 31.23 41.59
CA GLN A 210 -16.30 30.77 42.98
C GLN A 210 -14.88 30.30 43.31
N VAL A 211 -14.31 30.92 44.35
CA VAL A 211 -13.06 30.48 44.96
C VAL A 211 -13.38 29.34 45.92
N VAL A 212 -12.99 28.12 45.55
CA VAL A 212 -13.12 26.93 46.39
C VAL A 212 -11.78 26.70 47.11
N PRO A 213 -11.76 26.33 48.40
CA PRO A 213 -10.52 25.90 49.06
C PRO A 213 -9.86 24.77 48.27
N GLY A 214 -8.53 24.80 48.12
CA GLY A 214 -7.78 23.77 47.39
C GLY A 214 -8.05 22.36 47.92
N GLN A 215 -8.04 21.38 47.01
CA GLN A 215 -8.48 20.02 47.33
C GLN A 215 -7.60 19.36 48.41
N GLY A 216 -6.31 19.71 48.54
CA GLY A 216 -5.43 19.25 49.63
C GLY A 216 -5.59 17.76 49.98
N VAL A 217 -6.06 17.47 51.20
CA VAL A 217 -6.33 16.12 51.72
C VAL A 217 -7.46 15.35 51.02
N ALA A 218 -8.29 16.02 50.23
CA ALA A 218 -9.34 15.42 49.41
C ALA A 218 -8.86 15.06 47.98
N SER A 219 -7.61 15.36 47.63
CA SER A 219 -7.06 14.99 46.32
C SER A 219 -6.85 13.46 46.23
N LEU A 220 -7.21 12.89 45.07
CA LEU A 220 -6.96 11.46 44.76
C LEU A 220 -5.48 11.11 44.88
N LYS A 221 -4.59 12.02 44.46
CA LYS A 221 -3.14 11.87 44.56
C LYS A 221 -2.67 11.68 46.00
N TYR A 222 -3.17 12.52 46.92
CA TYR A 222 -2.89 12.40 48.34
C TYR A 222 -3.41 11.08 48.93
N ALA A 223 -4.65 10.71 48.61
CA ALA A 223 -5.25 9.46 49.09
C ALA A 223 -4.46 8.23 48.60
N ASP A 224 -4.00 8.24 47.35
CA ASP A 224 -3.16 7.18 46.81
C ASP A 224 -1.77 7.14 47.46
N GLN A 225 -1.11 8.28 47.67
CA GLN A 225 0.18 8.33 48.38
C GLN A 225 0.08 7.71 49.78
N LEU A 226 -0.94 8.10 50.56
CA LEU A 226 -1.18 7.52 51.89
C LEU A 226 -1.52 6.04 51.82
N ARG A 227 -2.28 5.61 50.80
CA ARG A 227 -2.57 4.19 50.57
C ARG A 227 -1.29 3.40 50.32
N ARG A 228 -0.36 3.90 49.49
CA ARG A 228 0.94 3.24 49.23
C ARG A 228 1.79 3.12 50.49
N ILE A 229 1.82 4.18 51.29
CA ILE A 229 2.50 4.15 52.59
C ILE A 229 1.85 3.11 53.53
N ALA A 230 0.52 3.07 53.59
CA ALA A 230 -0.22 2.11 54.40
C ALA A 230 -0.01 0.65 53.96
N GLU A 231 0.11 0.39 52.65
CA GLU A 231 0.48 -0.92 52.10
C GLU A 231 1.86 -1.39 52.64
N ILE A 232 2.84 -0.47 52.72
CA ILE A 232 4.16 -0.77 53.30
C ILE A 232 4.07 -0.99 54.82
N GLU A 233 3.34 -0.14 55.54
CA GLU A 233 3.10 -0.30 56.98
C GLU A 233 2.38 -1.61 57.32
N ALA A 234 1.50 -2.11 56.44
CA ALA A 234 0.82 -3.39 56.65
C ALA A 234 1.81 -4.57 56.67
N MET A 235 2.87 -4.54 55.85
CA MET A 235 3.92 -5.56 55.87
C MET A 235 4.67 -5.62 57.21
N LYS A 236 4.74 -4.51 57.97
CA LYS A 236 5.29 -4.49 59.33
C LYS A 236 4.57 -5.44 60.28
N LYS A 237 3.24 -5.56 60.15
CA LYS A 237 2.42 -6.40 61.04
C LYS A 237 2.53 -7.90 60.71
N ALA A 238 2.97 -8.25 59.51
CA ALA A 238 3.14 -9.62 59.03
C ALA A 238 4.44 -10.28 59.54
N ASN A 239 4.81 -10.05 60.79
CA ASN A 239 6.09 -10.45 61.41
C ASN A 239 6.20 -11.97 61.64
N ILE A 240 6.26 -12.73 60.54
CA ILE A 240 6.39 -14.18 60.52
C ILE A 240 7.88 -14.51 60.57
N ALA A 241 8.28 -15.38 61.49
CA ALA A 241 9.63 -15.93 61.56
C ALA A 241 10.04 -16.53 60.21
N ARG A 242 10.82 -15.78 59.42
CA ARG A 242 11.28 -16.23 58.10
C ARG A 242 12.48 -17.16 58.27
N THR A 243 12.39 -18.33 57.64
CA THR A 243 13.46 -19.33 57.55
C THR A 243 14.51 -18.90 56.52
N GLU A 244 15.69 -19.51 56.54
CA GLU A 244 16.75 -19.26 55.54
C GLU A 244 16.25 -19.52 54.10
N THR A 245 15.35 -20.49 53.91
CA THR A 245 14.66 -20.76 52.64
C THR A 245 13.86 -19.55 52.16
N GLN A 246 13.20 -18.83 53.06
CA GLN A 246 12.44 -17.63 52.74
C GLN A 246 13.35 -16.44 52.37
N THR A 247 14.54 -16.34 52.99
CA THR A 247 15.56 -15.35 52.63
C THR A 247 16.08 -15.56 51.21
N ILE A 248 16.39 -16.81 50.86
CA ILE A 248 16.78 -17.19 49.49
C ILE A 248 15.68 -16.87 48.47
N SER A 249 14.43 -17.21 48.80
CA SER A 249 13.28 -16.92 47.94
C SER A 249 13.07 -15.41 47.75
N THR A 250 13.20 -14.61 48.81
CA THR A 250 13.07 -13.14 48.74
C THR A 250 14.15 -12.52 47.87
N LYS A 251 15.40 -12.97 48.03
CA LYS A 251 16.54 -12.53 47.20
C LYS A 251 16.29 -12.87 45.72
N ALA A 252 15.82 -14.08 45.42
CA ALA A 252 15.50 -14.50 44.06
C ALA A 252 14.33 -13.69 43.46
N GLN A 253 13.26 -13.42 44.23
CA GLN A 253 12.12 -12.62 43.77
C GLN A 253 12.53 -11.19 43.41
N TYR A 254 13.42 -10.59 44.21
CA TYR A 254 13.99 -9.27 43.92
C TYR A 254 14.74 -9.28 42.58
N GLN A 255 15.61 -10.28 42.38
CA GLN A 255 16.38 -10.46 41.15
C GLN A 255 15.49 -10.67 39.92
N VAL A 256 14.40 -11.43 40.05
CA VAL A 256 13.40 -11.63 38.99
C VAL A 256 12.72 -10.30 38.64
N SER A 257 12.36 -9.48 39.63
CA SER A 257 11.74 -8.17 39.40
C SER A 257 12.68 -7.23 38.64
N MET A 258 13.97 -7.20 39.00
CA MET A 258 14.99 -6.45 38.27
C MET A 258 15.10 -6.88 36.81
N ALA A 259 15.13 -8.19 36.55
CA ALA A 259 15.16 -8.71 35.20
C ALA A 259 13.90 -8.31 34.44
N GLN A 260 12.71 -8.46 35.03
CA GLN A 260 11.46 -8.05 34.41
C GLN A 260 11.46 -6.57 33.99
N TRP A 261 11.89 -5.66 34.87
CA TRP A 261 11.97 -4.23 34.55
C TRP A 261 12.97 -3.94 33.42
N PHE A 262 14.08 -4.68 33.36
CA PHE A 262 15.04 -4.57 32.25
C PHE A 262 14.38 -4.90 30.90
N PHE A 263 13.61 -6.00 30.82
CA PHE A 263 12.87 -6.36 29.61
C PHE A 263 11.74 -5.37 29.26
N GLN A 264 11.18 -4.72 30.28
CA GLN A 264 10.21 -3.64 30.09
C GLN A 264 10.87 -2.29 29.72
N ARG A 265 12.19 -2.26 29.53
CA ARG A 265 12.99 -1.06 29.20
C ARG A 265 12.91 0.03 30.29
N ARG A 266 12.68 -0.38 31.54
CA ARG A 266 12.61 0.48 32.73
C ARG A 266 13.98 0.59 33.38
N TYR A 267 14.94 1.11 32.62
CA TYR A 267 16.37 1.06 32.99
C TYR A 267 16.68 1.86 34.25
N GLU A 268 16.06 3.02 34.47
CA GLU A 268 16.23 3.81 35.70
C GLU A 268 15.79 3.02 36.94
N HIS A 269 14.69 2.26 36.86
CA HIS A 269 14.24 1.38 37.94
C HIS A 269 15.19 0.21 38.17
N VAL A 270 15.80 -0.35 37.13
CA VAL A 270 16.84 -1.38 37.26
C VAL A 270 18.06 -0.83 37.99
N LEU A 271 18.49 0.40 37.67
CA LEU A 271 19.60 1.08 38.35
C LEU A 271 19.29 1.33 39.83
N MET A 272 18.10 1.89 40.14
CA MET A 272 17.68 2.06 41.53
C MET A 272 17.68 0.72 42.27
N ALA A 273 17.05 -0.30 41.67
CA ALA A 273 16.92 -1.62 42.27
C ALA A 273 18.27 -2.30 42.51
N SER A 274 19.21 -2.20 41.56
CA SER A 274 20.58 -2.68 41.67
C SER A 274 21.33 -2.02 42.83
N ARG A 275 21.24 -0.69 42.93
CA ARG A 275 21.91 0.07 43.99
C ARG A 275 21.35 -0.29 45.37
N PHE A 276 20.03 -0.35 45.52
CA PHE A 276 19.40 -0.84 46.75
C PHE A 276 19.77 -2.29 47.06
N TYR A 277 19.78 -3.16 46.06
CA TYR A 277 20.13 -4.57 46.21
C TYR A 277 21.54 -4.71 46.80
N ASN A 278 22.52 -3.97 46.27
CA ASN A 278 23.91 -4.02 46.73
C ASN A 278 24.09 -3.45 48.16
N GLN A 279 23.22 -2.52 48.58
CA GLN A 279 23.20 -2.04 49.98
C GLN A 279 22.60 -3.06 50.94
N ILE A 280 21.56 -3.79 50.51
CA ILE A 280 20.86 -4.77 51.32
C ILE A 280 21.67 -6.07 51.39
N TRP A 281 22.12 -6.60 50.26
CA TRP A 281 22.80 -7.90 50.15
C TRP A 281 24.32 -7.71 50.00
N LYS A 282 25.01 -7.63 51.13
CA LYS A 282 26.48 -7.46 51.22
C LYS A 282 27.26 -8.78 51.21
N ASP A 283 26.63 -9.86 50.75
CA ASP A 283 27.18 -11.23 50.79
C ASP A 283 28.12 -11.55 49.62
N GLY A 284 28.30 -10.62 48.67
CA GLY A 284 29.13 -10.79 47.48
C GLY A 284 28.53 -11.72 46.41
N ASP A 285 27.38 -12.34 46.69
CA ASP A 285 26.66 -13.19 45.75
C ASP A 285 25.72 -12.34 44.89
N SER A 286 26.25 -11.90 43.75
CA SER A 286 25.55 -11.10 42.73
C SER A 286 25.00 -11.93 41.57
N ALA A 287 25.18 -13.25 41.59
CA ALA A 287 24.68 -14.14 40.55
C ALA A 287 23.14 -14.15 40.54
N LEU A 288 22.55 -13.94 39.35
CA LEU A 288 21.10 -13.94 39.18
C LEU A 288 20.58 -15.38 39.21
N ARG A 289 19.75 -15.70 40.22
CA ARG A 289 19.12 -17.01 40.42
C ARG A 289 17.87 -17.15 39.56
N ILE A 290 18.06 -17.06 38.26
CA ILE A 290 16.98 -17.16 37.27
C ILE A 290 17.00 -18.56 36.65
N ASN A 291 15.84 -19.08 36.28
CA ASN A 291 15.73 -20.34 35.58
C ASN A 291 16.64 -20.31 34.33
N LYS A 292 17.47 -21.34 34.14
CA LYS A 292 18.39 -21.47 32.99
C LYS A 292 17.69 -21.40 31.63
N ASN A 293 16.40 -21.71 31.57
CA ASN A 293 15.58 -21.64 30.36
C ASN A 293 14.79 -20.33 30.23
N SER A 294 14.93 -19.39 31.16
CA SER A 294 14.30 -18.07 31.05
C SER A 294 14.93 -17.26 29.92
N ASP A 295 14.16 -16.34 29.36
CA ASP A 295 14.65 -15.46 28.31
C ASP A 295 15.80 -14.59 28.81
N VAL A 296 15.77 -14.17 30.08
CA VAL A 296 16.89 -13.49 30.76
C VAL A 296 18.17 -14.35 30.73
N ALA A 297 18.08 -15.61 31.14
CA ALA A 297 19.26 -16.49 31.14
C ALA A 297 19.76 -16.73 29.71
N LYS A 298 18.86 -16.93 28.75
CA LYS A 298 19.21 -17.13 27.33
C LYS A 298 19.91 -15.91 26.74
N LEU A 299 19.41 -14.69 26.94
CA LEU A 299 20.06 -13.48 26.41
C LEU A 299 21.52 -13.37 26.89
N PHE A 300 21.77 -13.54 28.17
CA PHE A 300 23.11 -13.38 28.71
C PHE A 300 24.04 -14.56 28.34
N THR A 301 23.53 -15.79 28.41
CA THR A 301 24.33 -16.99 28.12
C THR A 301 24.59 -17.18 26.62
N GLN A 302 23.66 -16.81 25.74
CA GLN A 302 23.79 -16.97 24.29
C GLN A 302 24.49 -15.78 23.64
N SER A 303 24.28 -14.54 24.11
CA SER A 303 24.90 -13.36 23.49
C SER A 303 26.33 -13.09 23.97
N VAL A 304 26.63 -13.27 25.26
CA VAL A 304 27.94 -12.88 25.83
C VAL A 304 28.66 -14.01 26.55
N GLY A 305 28.03 -15.18 26.70
CA GLY A 305 28.65 -16.35 27.34
C GLY A 305 28.93 -16.16 28.84
N ILE A 306 28.32 -15.15 29.47
CA ILE A 306 28.45 -14.86 30.89
C ILE A 306 27.16 -15.21 31.63
N ASN A 307 27.29 -15.62 32.89
CA ASN A 307 26.13 -15.77 33.75
C ASN A 307 25.59 -14.38 34.11
N PRO A 308 24.26 -14.15 34.02
CA PRO A 308 23.67 -12.87 34.37
C PRO A 308 23.94 -12.56 35.86
N THR A 309 24.38 -11.34 36.15
CA THR A 309 24.57 -10.82 37.51
C THR A 309 23.81 -9.50 37.71
N VAL A 310 23.59 -9.11 38.96
CA VAL A 310 23.02 -7.80 39.29
C VAL A 310 23.88 -6.66 38.72
N SER A 311 25.21 -6.79 38.78
CA SER A 311 26.14 -5.82 38.21
C SER A 311 26.07 -5.75 36.68
N SER A 312 25.82 -6.87 36.00
CA SER A 312 25.67 -6.84 34.54
C SER A 312 24.37 -6.15 34.13
N LEU A 313 23.26 -6.37 34.86
CA LEU A 313 22.01 -5.62 34.61
C LEU A 313 22.20 -4.11 34.81
N ASP A 314 22.94 -3.71 35.85
CA ASP A 314 23.26 -2.32 36.14
C ASP A 314 24.08 -1.68 35.01
N SER A 315 25.17 -2.32 34.60
CA SER A 315 26.05 -1.83 33.53
C SER A 315 25.31 -1.69 32.21
N LEU A 316 24.49 -2.68 31.85
CA LEU A 316 23.72 -2.65 30.61
C LEU A 316 22.60 -1.61 30.63
N SER A 317 21.99 -1.39 31.79
CA SER A 317 20.98 -0.34 31.94
C SER A 317 21.59 1.04 31.77
N ASN A 318 22.77 1.29 32.34
CA ASN A 318 23.52 2.53 32.10
C ASN A 318 23.90 2.69 30.63
N GLU A 319 24.36 1.63 29.98
CA GLU A 319 24.72 1.67 28.56
C GLU A 319 23.51 1.93 27.67
N ALA A 320 22.37 1.27 27.94
CA ALA A 320 21.13 1.50 27.22
C ALA A 320 20.64 2.95 27.35
N ILE A 321 20.72 3.54 28.55
CA ILE A 321 20.37 4.95 28.77
C ILE A 321 21.25 5.87 27.93
N ARG A 322 22.57 5.67 27.96
CA ARG A 322 23.53 6.46 27.17
C ARG A 322 23.30 6.31 25.67
N GLU A 323 23.03 5.10 25.21
CA GLU A 323 22.79 4.82 23.79
C GLU A 323 21.50 5.49 23.31
N VAL A 324 20.43 5.49 24.12
CA VAL A 324 19.18 6.22 23.81
C VAL A 324 19.43 7.73 23.76
N GLU A 325 20.17 8.29 24.71
CA GLU A 325 20.57 9.70 24.68
C GLU A 325 21.35 10.03 23.40
N SER A 326 22.29 9.17 23.01
CA SER A 326 23.08 9.29 21.78
C SER A 326 22.19 9.24 20.53
N TYR A 327 21.23 8.31 20.45
CA TYR A 327 20.29 8.24 19.34
C TYR A 327 19.38 9.47 19.24
N VAL A 328 18.89 10.00 20.37
CA VAL A 328 18.08 11.22 20.37
C VAL A 328 18.91 12.42 19.92
N GLN A 329 20.16 12.55 20.39
CA GLN A 329 21.07 13.61 19.93
C GLN A 329 21.36 13.49 18.42
N ALA A 330 21.62 12.28 17.94
CA ALA A 330 21.83 12.02 16.51
C ALA A 330 20.57 12.34 15.69
N PHE A 331 19.38 11.97 16.18
CA PHE A 331 18.10 12.33 15.60
C PHE A 331 17.96 13.85 15.44
N GLU A 332 18.19 14.62 16.51
CA GLU A 332 18.05 16.07 16.47
C GLU A 332 19.04 16.72 15.49
N LEU A 333 20.28 16.22 15.45
CA LEU A 333 21.30 16.69 14.53
C LEU A 333 20.92 16.40 13.06
N MET A 334 20.49 15.18 12.74
CA MET A 334 20.06 14.80 11.40
C MET A 334 18.82 15.60 10.96
N LEU A 335 17.86 15.78 11.87
CA LEU A 335 16.68 16.59 11.61
C LEU A 335 17.07 18.03 11.27
N SER A 336 18.03 18.62 12.00
CA SER A 336 18.53 19.98 11.72
C SER A 336 19.20 20.13 10.35
N ARG A 337 19.72 19.04 9.77
CA ARG A 337 20.35 19.00 8.43
C ARG A 337 19.35 18.75 7.30
N GLY A 338 18.12 18.36 7.64
CA GLY A 338 17.11 17.89 6.69
C GLY A 338 17.33 16.44 6.25
N GLU A 339 18.06 15.66 7.03
CA GLU A 339 18.31 14.22 6.84
C GLU A 339 17.19 13.40 7.51
N LEU A 340 15.93 13.67 7.12
CA LEU A 340 14.75 13.15 7.81
C LEU A 340 14.61 11.62 7.73
N HIS A 341 15.14 10.99 6.67
CA HIS A 341 15.11 9.52 6.56
C HIS A 341 15.96 8.87 7.65
N SER A 342 17.22 9.29 7.78
CA SER A 342 18.13 8.79 8.82
C SER A 342 17.66 9.21 10.20
N ALA A 343 17.15 10.43 10.36
CA ALA A 343 16.56 10.88 11.62
C ALA A 343 15.42 9.96 12.07
N SER A 344 14.49 9.61 11.18
CA SER A 344 13.38 8.70 11.50
C SER A 344 13.87 7.34 12.01
N LYS A 345 14.96 6.81 11.45
CA LYS A 345 15.60 5.56 11.89
C LYS A 345 16.18 5.68 13.29
N ARG A 346 16.95 6.74 13.57
CA ARG A 346 17.53 6.97 14.91
C ARG A 346 16.45 7.15 15.97
N LEU A 347 15.36 7.85 15.65
CA LEU A 347 14.25 8.01 16.58
C LEU A 347 13.53 6.68 16.86
N MET A 348 13.36 5.83 15.85
CA MET A 348 12.82 4.49 16.03
C MET A 348 13.74 3.64 16.91
N GLU A 349 15.05 3.65 16.68
CA GLU A 349 16.04 2.94 17.50
C GLU A 349 15.98 3.41 18.97
N ALA A 350 15.97 4.73 19.20
CA ALA A 350 15.80 5.32 20.52
C ALA A 350 14.52 4.84 21.22
N PHE A 351 13.39 4.86 20.50
CA PHE A 351 12.10 4.43 21.03
C PHE A 351 12.06 2.92 21.32
N ALA A 352 12.53 2.11 20.38
CA ALA A 352 12.57 0.66 20.51
C ALA A 352 13.43 0.23 21.70
N LEU A 353 14.51 0.95 21.94
CA LEU A 353 15.44 0.69 23.02
C LEU A 353 14.96 1.24 24.36
N GLY A 354 14.47 2.49 24.44
CA GLY A 354 14.16 3.17 25.69
C GLY A 354 12.92 4.05 25.63
N GLU A 355 11.80 3.49 25.20
CA GLU A 355 10.48 4.14 25.16
C GLU A 355 10.11 4.96 26.41
N PHE A 356 10.55 4.52 27.59
CA PHE A 356 10.20 5.13 28.88
C PHE A 356 11.34 5.96 29.48
N LEU A 357 12.33 6.33 28.65
CA LEU A 357 13.42 7.19 29.08
C LEU A 357 13.09 8.65 28.79
N PRO A 358 13.54 9.58 29.65
CA PRO A 358 13.25 11.01 29.50
C PRO A 358 13.53 11.58 28.10
N PRO A 359 14.68 11.30 27.43
CA PRO A 359 14.97 11.87 26.11
C PRO A 359 13.93 11.52 25.03
N VAL A 360 13.24 10.39 25.18
CA VAL A 360 12.17 9.94 24.27
C VAL A 360 10.83 10.54 24.69
N GLU A 361 10.48 10.46 25.98
CA GLU A 361 9.20 10.95 26.49
C GLU A 361 9.03 12.48 26.33
N THR A 362 10.10 13.25 26.55
CA THR A 362 10.08 14.73 26.47
C THR A 362 10.28 15.28 25.06
N LEU A 363 10.36 14.41 24.04
CA LEU A 363 10.58 14.89 22.67
C LEU A 363 9.38 15.75 22.19
N PRO A 364 9.61 16.94 21.63
CA PRO A 364 8.52 17.82 21.19
C PRO A 364 7.61 17.18 20.14
N LEU A 365 6.30 17.42 20.26
CA LEU A 365 5.28 16.90 19.34
C LEU A 365 5.53 17.32 17.88
N GLU A 366 6.01 18.54 17.65
CA GLU A 366 6.31 19.03 16.31
C GLU A 366 7.35 18.16 15.58
N LYS A 367 8.44 17.80 16.28
CA LYS A 367 9.48 16.90 15.74
C LYS A 367 8.92 15.50 15.48
N LYS A 368 8.08 15.00 16.38
CA LYS A 368 7.38 13.71 16.23
C LYS A 368 6.45 13.70 15.00
N GLN A 369 5.70 14.77 14.77
CA GLN A 369 4.79 14.91 13.63
C GLN A 369 5.51 14.95 12.28
N MET A 370 6.69 15.59 12.21
CA MET A 370 7.52 15.54 11.00
C MET A 370 7.89 14.11 10.63
N VAL A 371 8.32 13.31 11.62
CA VAL A 371 8.60 11.88 11.42
C VAL A 371 7.34 11.11 11.07
N ALA A 372 6.19 11.39 11.72
CA ALA A 372 4.93 10.73 11.43
C ALA A 372 4.48 10.90 9.98
N GLY A 373 4.53 12.13 9.45
CA GLY A 373 4.18 12.43 8.07
C GLY A 373 5.09 11.68 7.09
N TYR A 374 6.40 11.72 7.34
CA TYR A 374 7.39 11.02 6.53
C TYR A 374 7.20 9.50 6.52
N VAL A 375 7.02 8.89 7.69
CA VAL A 375 6.82 7.44 7.82
C VAL A 375 5.55 6.97 7.14
N ARG A 376 4.45 7.74 7.27
CA ARG A 376 3.19 7.45 6.59
C ARG A 376 3.34 7.48 5.07
N ASP A 377 4.00 8.50 4.52
CA ASP A 377 4.23 8.63 3.08
C ASP A 377 5.17 7.51 2.56
N LEU A 378 6.15 7.08 3.37
CA LEU A 378 7.03 5.95 3.08
C LEU A 378 6.27 4.62 3.05
N ASP A 379 5.39 4.37 4.03
CA ASP A 379 4.53 3.19 4.06
C ASP A 379 3.55 3.16 2.88
N GLU A 380 2.98 4.30 2.51
CA GLU A 380 2.10 4.40 1.35
C GLU A 380 2.86 4.14 0.03
N LEU A 381 4.11 4.60 -0.07
CA LEU A 381 4.98 4.31 -1.21
C LEU A 381 5.21 2.80 -1.33
N TYR A 382 5.51 2.14 -0.23
CA TYR A 382 5.70 0.69 -0.20
C TYR A 382 4.44 -0.05 -0.65
N GLY A 383 3.27 0.31 -0.10
CA GLY A 383 1.99 -0.25 -0.52
C GLY A 383 1.70 -0.02 -2.01
N SER A 384 2.03 1.16 -2.53
CA SER A 384 1.86 1.49 -3.95
C SER A 384 2.78 0.66 -4.85
N LEU A 385 4.04 0.46 -4.45
CA LEU A 385 4.99 -0.38 -5.19
C LEU A 385 4.56 -1.85 -5.20
N GLN A 386 4.07 -2.38 -4.07
CA GLN A 386 3.54 -3.75 -3.99
C GLN A 386 2.28 -3.95 -4.83
N ALA A 387 1.40 -2.94 -4.87
CA ALA A 387 0.20 -2.96 -5.70
C ALA A 387 0.49 -2.68 -7.20
N HIS A 388 1.77 -2.48 -7.56
CA HIS A 388 2.21 -2.06 -8.89
C HIS A 388 1.53 -0.76 -9.37
N ASP A 389 1.08 0.10 -8.45
CA ASP A 389 0.56 1.44 -8.76
C ASP A 389 1.71 2.44 -8.89
N PHE A 390 2.39 2.38 -10.04
CA PHE A 390 3.53 3.25 -10.30
C PHE A 390 3.14 4.71 -10.56
N THR A 391 1.85 5.01 -10.79
CA THR A 391 1.37 6.39 -10.86
C THR A 391 1.45 7.03 -9.48
N ARG A 392 0.88 6.38 -8.47
CA ARG A 392 0.94 6.84 -7.08
C ARG A 392 2.36 6.79 -6.54
N ALA A 393 3.11 5.73 -6.82
CA ALA A 393 4.50 5.59 -6.36
C ALA A 393 5.42 6.71 -6.87
N LYS A 394 5.25 7.19 -8.11
CA LYS A 394 6.00 8.35 -8.64
C LYS A 394 5.74 9.63 -7.85
N VAL A 395 4.47 9.89 -7.51
CA VAL A 395 4.07 11.07 -6.72
C VAL A 395 4.65 11.00 -5.32
N LEU A 396 4.54 9.86 -4.65
CA LEU A 396 5.07 9.66 -3.30
C LEU A 396 6.60 9.72 -3.26
N CYS A 397 7.29 9.10 -4.22
CA CYS A 397 8.75 9.19 -4.35
C CYS A 397 9.21 10.64 -4.51
N ALA A 398 8.53 11.44 -5.34
CA ALA A 398 8.84 12.86 -5.50
C ALA A 398 8.60 13.67 -4.22
N SER A 399 7.50 13.40 -3.50
CA SER A 399 7.22 14.01 -2.19
C SER A 399 8.31 13.69 -1.17
N LEU A 400 8.69 12.42 -1.04
CA LEU A 400 9.70 11.96 -0.08
C LEU A 400 11.09 12.57 -0.36
N LYS A 401 11.48 12.74 -1.63
CA LYS A 401 12.70 13.45 -2.03
C LYS A 401 12.71 14.92 -1.58
N GLN A 402 11.54 15.56 -1.52
CA GLN A 402 11.41 16.94 -1.05
C GLN A 402 11.44 17.03 0.48
N GLN A 403 10.85 16.04 1.16
CA GLN A 403 10.80 15.99 2.63
C GLN A 403 12.16 15.63 3.25
N ALA A 404 12.92 14.72 2.62
CA ALA A 404 14.16 14.18 3.17
C ALA A 404 15.28 14.19 2.12
N LYS A 405 16.36 14.94 2.38
CA LYS A 405 17.51 15.05 1.46
C LYS A 405 18.26 13.73 1.27
N ASP A 406 18.25 12.89 2.30
CA ASP A 406 18.95 11.62 2.39
C ASP A 406 18.05 10.42 2.05
N PHE A 407 16.86 10.65 1.47
CA PHE A 407 15.97 9.58 1.04
C PHE A 407 16.64 8.72 -0.05
N PRO A 408 16.76 7.39 0.15
CA PRO A 408 17.45 6.50 -0.79
C PRO A 408 16.60 6.18 -2.02
N SER A 409 16.40 7.17 -2.88
CA SER A 409 15.46 7.06 -4.00
C SER A 409 15.94 6.18 -5.14
N SER A 410 17.24 5.93 -5.27
CA SER A 410 17.83 5.27 -6.45
C SER A 410 17.20 3.91 -6.74
N LYS A 411 16.95 3.09 -5.72
CA LYS A 411 16.30 1.79 -5.86
C LYS A 411 14.84 1.95 -6.29
N VAL A 412 14.10 2.86 -5.65
CA VAL A 412 12.70 3.17 -5.96
C VAL A 412 12.56 3.66 -7.40
N ASP A 413 13.41 4.61 -7.80
CA ASP A 413 13.46 5.17 -9.15
C ASP A 413 13.75 4.08 -10.18
N SER A 414 14.70 3.19 -9.88
CA SER A 414 15.06 2.07 -10.77
C SER A 414 13.91 1.09 -10.98
N VAL A 415 13.22 0.70 -9.90
CA VAL A 415 12.06 -0.21 -9.98
C VAL A 415 10.91 0.44 -10.76
N ILE A 416 10.58 1.69 -10.45
CA ILE A 416 9.55 2.45 -11.16
C ILE A 416 9.90 2.55 -12.65
N ALA A 417 11.13 2.93 -12.99
CA ALA A 417 11.57 3.08 -14.36
C ALA A 417 11.52 1.75 -15.13
N ALA A 418 12.06 0.68 -14.54
CA ALA A 418 12.08 -0.65 -15.16
C ALA A 418 10.66 -1.18 -15.42
N SER A 419 9.78 -1.15 -14.41
CA SER A 419 8.42 -1.69 -14.54
C SER A 419 7.55 -0.85 -15.48
N THR A 420 7.65 0.48 -15.42
CA THR A 420 6.89 1.33 -16.36
C THR A 420 7.38 1.18 -17.79
N LEU A 421 8.69 1.08 -18.02
CA LEU A 421 9.25 0.79 -19.34
C LEU A 421 8.85 -0.60 -19.86
N ALA A 422 8.90 -1.63 -19.03
CA ALA A 422 8.52 -2.99 -19.42
C ALA A 422 7.04 -3.06 -19.83
N SER A 423 6.15 -2.44 -19.06
CA SER A 423 4.72 -2.33 -19.42
C SER A 423 4.52 -1.57 -20.73
N ASP A 424 5.19 -0.42 -20.88
CA ASP A 424 5.10 0.39 -22.10
C ASP A 424 5.56 -0.37 -23.36
N LEU A 425 6.68 -1.09 -23.27
CA LEU A 425 7.19 -1.92 -24.37
C LEU A 425 6.21 -3.04 -24.72
N ALA A 426 5.64 -3.72 -23.72
CA ALA A 426 4.65 -4.77 -23.95
C ALA A 426 3.37 -4.23 -24.64
N ILE A 427 2.94 -3.00 -24.31
CA ILE A 427 1.80 -2.35 -24.99
C ILE A 427 2.15 -2.01 -26.44
N GLU A 428 3.35 -1.50 -26.72
CA GLU A 428 3.78 -1.22 -28.09
C GLU A 428 3.90 -2.51 -28.93
N GLU A 429 4.43 -3.59 -28.35
CA GLU A 429 4.42 -4.91 -28.97
C GLU A 429 3.00 -5.40 -29.24
N ALA A 430 2.06 -5.22 -28.30
CA ALA A 430 0.66 -5.58 -28.50
C ALA A 430 0.02 -4.81 -29.67
N LYS A 431 0.30 -3.51 -29.81
CA LYS A 431 -0.15 -2.70 -30.95
C LYS A 431 0.42 -3.24 -32.27
N ALA A 432 1.71 -3.58 -32.30
CA ALA A 432 2.35 -4.16 -33.48
C ALA A 432 1.72 -5.50 -33.89
N GLN A 433 1.44 -6.39 -32.92
CA GLN A 433 0.77 -7.67 -33.19
C GLN A 433 -0.67 -7.47 -33.68
N LEU A 434 -1.40 -6.49 -33.13
CA LEU A 434 -2.74 -6.15 -33.60
C LEU A 434 -2.73 -5.66 -35.06
N MET A 435 -1.74 -4.83 -35.43
CA MET A 435 -1.54 -4.40 -36.83
C MET A 435 -1.16 -5.57 -37.74
N ALA A 436 -0.39 -6.55 -37.23
CA ALA A 436 -0.07 -7.79 -37.93
C ALA A 436 -1.25 -8.79 -37.98
N ARG A 437 -2.43 -8.42 -37.45
CA ARG A 437 -3.65 -9.25 -37.35
C ARG A 437 -3.50 -10.49 -36.46
N ASP A 438 -2.55 -10.50 -35.55
CA ASP A 438 -2.35 -11.57 -34.56
C ASP A 438 -2.95 -11.16 -33.21
N SER A 439 -4.25 -11.38 -33.06
CA SER A 439 -5.01 -10.94 -31.88
C SER A 439 -4.65 -11.72 -30.62
N ASP A 440 -4.24 -12.99 -30.75
CA ASP A 440 -3.86 -13.84 -29.62
C ASP A 440 -2.54 -13.38 -29.02
N LYS A 441 -1.53 -13.09 -29.86
CA LYS A 441 -0.27 -12.50 -29.37
C LYS A 441 -0.46 -11.10 -28.83
N ALA A 442 -1.34 -10.29 -29.42
CA ALA A 442 -1.66 -8.97 -28.88
C ALA A 442 -2.27 -9.07 -27.47
N ALA A 443 -3.21 -9.99 -27.26
CA ALA A 443 -3.83 -10.21 -25.95
C ALA A 443 -2.82 -10.70 -24.90
N GLU A 444 -1.92 -11.59 -25.27
CA GLU A 444 -0.85 -12.09 -24.39
C GLU A 444 0.10 -10.95 -23.96
N LYS A 445 0.49 -10.08 -24.90
CA LYS A 445 1.33 -8.92 -24.58
C LYS A 445 0.64 -7.91 -23.67
N ILE A 446 -0.67 -7.73 -23.79
CA ILE A 446 -1.44 -6.89 -22.85
C ILE A 446 -1.53 -7.51 -21.47
N ARG A 447 -1.65 -8.84 -21.35
CA ARG A 447 -1.57 -9.52 -20.05
C ARG A 447 -0.24 -9.22 -19.37
N GLN A 448 0.88 -9.40 -20.09
CA GLN A 448 2.22 -9.05 -19.59
C GLN A 448 2.33 -7.58 -19.18
N ALA A 449 1.82 -6.66 -20.01
CA ALA A 449 1.82 -5.23 -19.67
C ALA A 449 1.05 -4.92 -18.38
N THR A 450 -0.07 -5.61 -18.16
CA THR A 450 -0.93 -5.46 -16.98
C THR A 450 -0.28 -6.06 -15.74
N GLU A 451 0.44 -7.18 -15.87
CA GLU A 451 1.21 -7.77 -14.77
C GLU A 451 2.32 -6.82 -14.30
N PHE A 452 3.01 -6.17 -15.23
CA PHE A 452 4.01 -5.15 -14.87
C PHE A 452 3.36 -3.93 -14.23
N TRP A 453 2.40 -3.28 -14.90
CA TRP A 453 1.78 -2.04 -14.41
C TRP A 453 0.27 -2.04 -14.73
N PRO A 454 -0.58 -2.51 -13.80
CA PRO A 454 -2.02 -2.65 -14.05
C PRO A 454 -2.72 -1.32 -14.34
N THR A 455 -2.22 -0.23 -13.75
CA THR A 455 -2.77 1.13 -13.88
C THR A 455 -2.09 1.95 -14.98
N ASN A 456 -1.38 1.32 -15.92
CA ASN A 456 -0.74 2.02 -17.03
C ASN A 456 -1.80 2.76 -17.88
N PRO A 457 -1.76 4.10 -18.00
CA PRO A 457 -2.75 4.86 -18.75
C PRO A 457 -2.80 4.50 -20.24
N LYS A 458 -1.71 3.97 -20.82
CA LYS A 458 -1.67 3.54 -22.22
C LYS A 458 -2.53 2.30 -22.50
N LEU A 459 -2.94 1.54 -21.47
CA LEU A 459 -3.86 0.42 -21.63
C LEU A 459 -5.23 0.90 -22.11
N ASP A 460 -5.70 2.07 -21.67
CA ASP A 460 -6.96 2.63 -22.13
C ASP A 460 -6.90 3.04 -23.60
N ASP A 461 -5.77 3.57 -24.06
CA ASP A 461 -5.54 3.88 -25.47
C ASP A 461 -5.52 2.61 -26.33
N PHE A 462 -4.91 1.53 -25.83
CA PHE A 462 -4.99 0.23 -26.48
C PHE A 462 -6.43 -0.30 -26.57
N ARG A 463 -7.23 -0.19 -25.50
CA ARG A 463 -8.65 -0.60 -25.52
C ARG A 463 -9.45 0.17 -26.56
N LYS A 464 -9.25 1.49 -26.67
CA LYS A 464 -9.88 2.32 -27.72
C LYS A 464 -9.46 1.86 -29.12
N LEU A 465 -8.18 1.54 -29.31
CA LEU A 465 -7.67 1.02 -30.59
C LEU A 465 -8.34 -0.31 -30.97
N VAL A 466 -8.47 -1.25 -30.02
CA VAL A 466 -9.16 -2.53 -30.25
C VAL A 466 -10.63 -2.32 -30.57
N GLY A 467 -11.33 -1.45 -29.83
CA GLY A 467 -12.73 -1.12 -30.10
C GLY A 467 -12.95 -0.55 -31.49
N ASN A 468 -12.10 0.39 -31.90
CA ASN A 468 -12.13 0.96 -33.25
C ASN A 468 -11.81 -0.09 -34.33
N SER A 469 -10.82 -0.94 -34.10
CA SER A 469 -10.47 -2.03 -35.02
C SER A 469 -11.63 -3.01 -35.20
N SER A 470 -12.30 -3.39 -34.12
CA SER A 470 -13.50 -4.24 -34.18
C SER A 470 -14.63 -3.59 -34.98
N ALA A 471 -14.87 -2.30 -34.80
CA ALA A 471 -15.89 -1.58 -35.58
C ALA A 471 -15.56 -1.56 -37.08
N LEU A 472 -14.30 -1.36 -37.45
CA LEU A 472 -13.86 -1.41 -38.85
C LEU A 472 -14.01 -2.81 -39.45
N VAL A 473 -13.74 -3.88 -38.69
CA VAL A 473 -13.95 -5.27 -39.15
C VAL A 473 -15.43 -5.54 -39.39
N MET A 474 -16.31 -5.13 -38.46
CA MET A 474 -17.76 -5.27 -38.65
C MET A 474 -18.25 -4.51 -39.88
N ALA A 475 -17.83 -3.24 -40.05
CA ALA A 475 -18.18 -2.43 -41.21
C ALA A 475 -17.68 -3.05 -42.52
N ARG A 476 -16.48 -3.65 -42.53
CA ARG A 476 -15.96 -4.36 -43.72
C ARG A 476 -16.79 -5.61 -44.05
N ASN A 477 -17.14 -6.41 -43.06
CA ASN A 477 -17.98 -7.60 -43.27
C ASN A 477 -19.39 -7.21 -43.74
N ASP A 478 -19.96 -6.14 -43.19
CA ASP A 478 -21.24 -5.59 -43.63
C ASP A 478 -21.17 -5.07 -45.06
N PHE A 479 -20.08 -4.38 -45.44
CA PHE A 479 -19.85 -3.96 -46.81
C PHE A 479 -19.83 -5.16 -47.76
N ASP A 480 -19.09 -6.22 -47.44
CA ASP A 480 -19.02 -7.43 -48.27
C ASP A 480 -20.39 -8.11 -48.39
N ARG A 481 -21.14 -8.19 -47.29
CA ARG A 481 -22.50 -8.73 -47.28
C ARG A 481 -23.43 -7.91 -48.17
N LEU A 482 -23.49 -6.59 -47.99
CA LEU A 482 -24.33 -5.70 -48.80
C LEU A 482 -23.94 -5.71 -50.29
N LEU A 483 -22.64 -5.86 -50.57
CA LEU A 483 -22.13 -5.98 -51.93
C LEU A 483 -22.64 -7.27 -52.58
N SER A 484 -22.62 -8.39 -51.84
CA SER A 484 -23.13 -9.68 -52.32
C SER A 484 -24.66 -9.71 -52.46
N GLU A 485 -25.37 -8.97 -51.62
CA GLU A 485 -26.84 -8.80 -51.67
C GLU A 485 -27.29 -7.84 -52.78
N GLY A 486 -26.36 -7.14 -53.44
CA GLY A 486 -26.69 -6.10 -54.44
C GLY A 486 -27.30 -4.83 -53.84
N ASN A 487 -27.19 -4.64 -52.52
CA ASN A 487 -27.78 -3.49 -51.84
C ASN A 487 -26.86 -2.26 -51.88
N TYR A 488 -26.62 -1.77 -53.10
CA TYR A 488 -25.69 -0.67 -53.37
C TYR A 488 -26.11 0.66 -52.73
N ARG A 489 -27.41 0.90 -52.57
CA ARG A 489 -27.93 2.13 -51.97
C ARG A 489 -27.57 2.23 -50.50
N GLU A 490 -27.64 1.13 -49.77
CA GLU A 490 -27.25 1.12 -48.36
C GLU A 490 -25.74 1.31 -48.19
N ILE A 491 -24.94 0.79 -49.13
CA ILE A 491 -23.50 1.08 -49.22
C ILE A 491 -23.23 2.58 -49.35
N ALA A 492 -23.97 3.26 -50.23
CA ALA A 492 -23.84 4.71 -50.41
C ALA A 492 -24.32 5.52 -49.20
N ASN A 493 -25.41 5.11 -48.55
CA ASN A 493 -25.92 5.76 -47.34
C ASN A 493 -24.88 5.71 -46.20
N ARG A 494 -24.22 4.56 -46.03
CA ARG A 494 -23.18 4.32 -45.01
C ARG A 494 -21.76 4.59 -45.53
N GLN A 495 -21.60 5.43 -46.56
CA GLN A 495 -20.31 5.68 -47.21
C GLN A 495 -19.18 6.11 -46.26
N TYR A 496 -19.48 6.92 -45.24
CA TYR A 496 -18.50 7.41 -44.27
C TYR A 496 -18.07 6.34 -43.27
N GLU A 497 -18.88 5.29 -43.09
CA GLU A 497 -18.56 4.13 -42.27
C GLU A 497 -17.69 3.14 -43.06
N PHE A 498 -18.03 2.89 -44.33
CA PHE A 498 -17.32 1.90 -45.15
C PHE A 498 -15.98 2.39 -45.72
N ALA A 499 -15.87 3.66 -46.11
CA ALA A 499 -14.64 4.22 -46.69
C ALA A 499 -13.36 3.95 -45.85
N PRO A 500 -13.33 4.18 -44.52
CA PRO A 500 -12.18 3.84 -43.70
C PRO A 500 -12.00 2.32 -43.49
N ALA A 501 -13.09 1.55 -43.45
CA ALA A 501 -13.06 0.10 -43.20
C ALA A 501 -12.45 -0.71 -44.36
N ILE A 502 -12.57 -0.21 -45.59
CA ILE A 502 -12.04 -0.85 -46.80
C ILE A 502 -10.66 -0.30 -47.22
N GLN A 503 -10.10 0.64 -46.44
CA GLN A 503 -8.85 1.31 -46.79
C GLN A 503 -7.69 0.30 -46.90
N GLY A 504 -6.92 0.40 -47.99
CA GLY A 504 -5.80 -0.51 -48.27
C GLY A 504 -6.19 -1.80 -49.00
N ASP A 505 -7.48 -2.00 -49.31
CA ASP A 505 -7.96 -3.09 -50.15
C ASP A 505 -8.37 -2.57 -51.53
N ALA A 506 -7.50 -2.76 -52.52
CA ALA A 506 -7.70 -2.20 -53.87
C ALA A 506 -8.99 -2.68 -54.53
N GLN A 507 -9.41 -3.92 -54.31
CA GLN A 507 -10.62 -4.47 -54.93
C GLN A 507 -11.89 -3.86 -54.32
N ARG A 508 -11.96 -3.82 -52.97
CA ARG A 508 -13.11 -3.22 -52.28
C ARG A 508 -13.21 -1.72 -52.53
N GLN A 509 -12.07 -1.02 -52.57
CA GLN A 509 -12.04 0.41 -52.87
C GLN A 509 -12.54 0.73 -54.28
N GLU A 510 -12.16 -0.06 -55.28
CA GLU A 510 -12.65 0.12 -56.65
C GLU A 510 -14.14 -0.17 -56.76
N ALA A 511 -14.62 -1.27 -56.16
CA ALA A 511 -16.06 -1.60 -56.13
C ALA A 511 -16.87 -0.48 -55.45
N PHE A 512 -16.41 0.02 -54.30
CA PHE A 512 -17.04 1.13 -53.60
C PHE A 512 -17.10 2.40 -54.47
N LYS A 513 -15.99 2.77 -55.12
CA LYS A 513 -15.93 3.93 -56.01
C LYS A 513 -16.92 3.81 -57.18
N GLN A 514 -17.01 2.64 -57.80
CA GLN A 514 -17.97 2.38 -58.87
C GLN A 514 -19.41 2.50 -58.38
N ILE A 515 -19.74 1.94 -57.21
CA ILE A 515 -21.08 2.04 -56.61
C ILE A 515 -21.47 3.51 -56.38
N ILE A 516 -20.60 4.31 -55.75
CA ILE A 516 -20.89 5.73 -55.49
C ILE A 516 -21.06 6.50 -56.80
N THR A 517 -20.24 6.24 -57.81
CA THR A 517 -20.32 6.91 -59.12
C THR A 517 -21.62 6.57 -59.85
N ASN A 518 -21.98 5.29 -59.89
CA ASN A 518 -23.21 4.82 -60.52
C ASN A 518 -24.45 5.40 -59.82
N LEU A 519 -24.49 5.37 -58.48
CA LEU A 519 -25.60 5.94 -57.73
C LEU A 519 -25.70 7.45 -57.84
N THR A 520 -24.57 8.17 -57.89
CA THR A 520 -24.58 9.63 -58.13
C THR A 520 -25.18 9.94 -59.50
N THR A 521 -24.87 9.14 -60.52
CA THR A 521 -25.45 9.26 -61.87
C THR A 521 -26.96 9.04 -61.83
N ILE A 522 -27.41 7.99 -61.12
CA ILE A 522 -28.83 7.67 -60.94
C ILE A 522 -29.56 8.80 -60.20
N GLU A 523 -29.08 9.25 -59.05
CA GLU A 523 -29.72 10.32 -58.26
C GLU A 523 -29.77 11.65 -59.02
N THR A 524 -28.73 11.97 -59.79
CA THR A 524 -28.73 13.17 -60.64
C THR A 524 -29.80 13.09 -61.72
N ALA A 525 -29.95 11.93 -62.37
CA ALA A 525 -30.98 11.73 -63.38
C ALA A 525 -32.39 11.74 -62.79
N LEU A 526 -32.60 11.10 -61.62
CA LEU A 526 -33.87 11.13 -60.89
C LEU A 526 -34.26 12.55 -60.50
N SER A 527 -33.31 13.35 -60.01
CA SER A 527 -33.54 14.75 -59.65
C SER A 527 -33.94 15.58 -60.88
N LYS A 528 -33.24 15.42 -62.01
CA LYS A 528 -33.58 16.09 -63.27
C LYS A 528 -34.96 15.67 -63.79
N ALA A 529 -35.27 14.37 -63.75
CA ALA A 529 -36.56 13.84 -64.17
C ALA A 529 -37.71 14.33 -63.28
N SER A 530 -37.48 14.45 -61.97
CA SER A 530 -38.44 15.02 -61.03
C SER A 530 -38.77 16.48 -61.38
N GLU A 531 -37.75 17.30 -61.68
CA GLU A 531 -37.95 18.68 -62.13
C GLU A 531 -38.69 18.75 -63.47
N PHE A 532 -38.36 17.90 -64.45
CA PHE A 532 -39.09 17.83 -65.72
C PHE A 532 -40.56 17.44 -65.54
N SER A 533 -40.83 16.46 -64.66
CA SER A 533 -42.19 16.05 -64.30
C SER A 533 -42.97 17.19 -63.65
N ARG A 534 -42.33 17.99 -62.78
CA ARG A 534 -42.93 19.16 -62.12
C ARG A 534 -43.36 20.26 -63.10
N VAL A 535 -42.60 20.48 -64.16
CA VAL A 535 -42.92 21.47 -65.22
C VAL A 535 -43.81 20.89 -66.33
N GLY A 536 -44.37 19.69 -66.14
CA GLY A 536 -45.29 19.05 -67.08
C GLY A 536 -44.62 18.30 -68.24
N GLN A 537 -43.28 18.25 -68.28
CA GLN A 537 -42.50 17.56 -69.31
C GLN A 537 -42.33 16.07 -68.99
N ASN A 538 -43.44 15.35 -68.82
CA ASN A 538 -43.44 13.95 -68.39
C ASN A 538 -42.77 13.01 -69.41
N TYR A 539 -42.91 13.28 -70.71
CA TYR A 539 -42.30 12.48 -71.78
C TYR A 539 -40.76 12.52 -71.74
N SER A 540 -40.19 13.72 -71.54
CA SER A 540 -38.74 13.90 -71.41
C SER A 540 -38.21 13.30 -70.11
N ALA A 541 -38.95 13.45 -69.00
CA ALA A 541 -38.60 12.81 -67.72
C ALA A 541 -38.55 11.29 -67.83
N TRP A 542 -39.56 10.68 -68.47
CA TRP A 542 -39.63 9.23 -68.64
C TRP A 542 -38.54 8.73 -69.58
N GLU A 543 -38.33 9.35 -70.74
CA GLU A 543 -37.33 8.89 -71.71
C GLU A 543 -35.90 8.94 -71.14
N GLN A 544 -35.56 9.97 -70.37
CA GLN A 544 -34.25 10.06 -69.69
C GLN A 544 -34.04 8.94 -68.68
N LEU A 545 -35.04 8.65 -67.84
CA LEU A 545 -34.95 7.56 -66.86
C LEU A 545 -34.98 6.19 -67.54
N ALA A 546 -35.76 6.02 -68.61
CA ALA A 546 -35.87 4.77 -69.35
C ALA A 546 -34.57 4.45 -70.11
N LYS A 547 -33.85 5.47 -70.59
CA LYS A 547 -32.50 5.32 -71.14
C LYS A 547 -31.54 4.82 -70.07
N LEU A 548 -31.56 5.45 -68.90
CA LEU A 548 -30.72 5.06 -67.77
C LEU A 548 -31.05 3.67 -67.21
N ARG A 549 -32.31 3.24 -67.30
CA ARG A 549 -32.77 1.92 -66.87
C ARG A 549 -32.14 0.77 -67.65
N LYS A 550 -31.67 1.02 -68.89
CA LYS A 550 -30.94 0.02 -69.67
C LYS A 550 -29.59 -0.30 -69.04
N ASP A 551 -28.92 0.72 -68.50
CA ASP A 551 -27.62 0.58 -67.85
C ASP A 551 -27.74 0.12 -66.39
N PHE A 552 -28.86 0.46 -65.72
CA PHE A 552 -29.15 0.11 -64.32
C PHE A 552 -30.52 -0.58 -64.16
N PRO A 553 -30.68 -1.82 -64.67
CA PRO A 553 -31.96 -2.52 -64.69
C PRO A 553 -32.48 -2.90 -63.30
N ASP A 554 -31.58 -3.09 -62.33
CA ASP A 554 -31.94 -3.62 -61.02
C ASP A 554 -32.12 -2.53 -59.94
N ASP A 555 -31.97 -1.25 -60.29
CA ASP A 555 -32.12 -0.18 -59.29
C ASP A 555 -33.60 0.02 -58.88
N PRO A 556 -33.96 -0.18 -57.60
CA PRO A 556 -35.37 -0.19 -57.19
C PRO A 556 -36.03 1.19 -57.26
N LYS A 557 -35.30 2.27 -56.97
CA LYS A 557 -35.84 3.65 -56.97
C LYS A 557 -36.07 4.15 -58.40
N LEU A 558 -35.13 3.88 -59.30
CA LEU A 558 -35.27 4.17 -60.73
C LEU A 558 -36.49 3.46 -61.33
N GLY A 559 -36.68 2.18 -60.99
CA GLY A 559 -37.85 1.41 -61.42
C GLY A 559 -39.15 2.03 -60.92
N ARG A 560 -39.22 2.37 -59.64
CA ARG A 560 -40.41 3.01 -59.05
C ARG A 560 -40.75 4.35 -59.70
N GLU A 561 -39.77 5.22 -59.95
CA GLU A 561 -40.02 6.51 -60.61
C GLU A 561 -40.51 6.32 -62.05
N LEU A 562 -39.99 5.33 -62.77
CA LEU A 562 -40.50 4.97 -64.09
C LEU A 562 -41.95 4.46 -64.04
N GLU A 563 -42.29 3.65 -63.04
CA GLU A 563 -43.67 3.19 -62.83
C GLU A 563 -44.63 4.35 -62.52
N ILE A 564 -44.19 5.33 -61.73
CA ILE A 564 -44.98 6.54 -61.43
C ILE A 564 -45.20 7.38 -62.69
N LEU A 565 -44.19 7.47 -63.57
CA LEU A 565 -44.28 8.21 -64.83
C LEU A 565 -45.07 7.46 -65.90
N ALA A 566 -45.09 6.12 -65.90
CA ALA A 566 -45.63 5.30 -66.98
C ALA A 566 -47.10 5.62 -67.36
N PRO A 567 -48.05 5.81 -66.43
CA PRO A 567 -49.42 6.20 -66.78
C PRO A 567 -49.52 7.57 -67.47
N LYS A 568 -48.61 8.50 -67.15
CA LYS A 568 -48.60 9.87 -67.69
C LYS A 568 -48.08 9.95 -69.13
N VAL A 569 -47.36 8.92 -69.58
CA VAL A 569 -46.74 8.85 -70.92
C VAL A 569 -47.22 7.63 -71.71
N ALA A 570 -48.34 7.03 -71.30
CA ALA A 570 -48.79 5.72 -71.78
C ALA A 570 -49.10 5.68 -73.29
N ASP A 571 -49.50 6.79 -73.88
CA ASP A 571 -49.73 6.93 -75.32
C ASP A 571 -48.41 6.84 -76.12
N PHE A 572 -47.37 7.49 -75.63
CA PHE A 572 -46.01 7.46 -76.17
C PHE A 572 -45.35 6.10 -75.98
N THR A 573 -45.38 5.52 -74.77
CA THR A 573 -44.73 4.24 -74.49
C THR A 573 -45.38 3.09 -75.26
N LYS A 574 -46.72 3.07 -75.37
CA LYS A 574 -47.43 2.09 -76.23
C LYS A 574 -47.01 2.20 -77.70
N ALA A 575 -46.81 3.42 -78.21
CA ALA A 575 -46.38 3.60 -79.58
C ALA A 575 -44.95 3.07 -79.81
N LEU A 576 -44.04 3.29 -78.86
CA LEU A 576 -42.69 2.72 -78.88
C LEU A 576 -42.70 1.19 -78.77
N ASP A 577 -43.47 0.63 -77.83
CA ASP A 577 -43.57 -0.82 -77.63
C ASP A 577 -44.11 -1.52 -78.88
N GLN A 578 -45.14 -0.95 -79.53
CA GLN A 578 -45.65 -1.48 -80.81
C GLN A 578 -44.58 -1.40 -81.90
N ALA A 579 -43.84 -0.30 -81.99
CA ALA A 579 -42.75 -0.15 -82.95
C ALA A 579 -41.68 -1.23 -82.76
N GLU A 580 -41.21 -1.43 -81.52
CA GLU A 580 -40.23 -2.46 -81.18
C GLU A 580 -40.75 -3.88 -81.42
N GLN A 581 -42.04 -4.16 -81.14
CA GLN A 581 -42.64 -5.46 -81.45
C GLN A 581 -42.65 -5.77 -82.94
N PHE A 582 -42.96 -4.79 -83.80
CA PHE A 582 -42.91 -4.98 -85.25
C PHE A 582 -41.48 -5.06 -85.79
N GLU A 583 -40.52 -4.34 -85.18
CA GLU A 583 -39.09 -4.41 -85.49
C GLU A 583 -38.50 -5.79 -85.15
N ASN A 584 -38.94 -6.40 -84.04
CA ASN A 584 -38.39 -7.66 -83.52
C ASN A 584 -39.19 -8.93 -83.90
N ARG A 585 -40.29 -8.80 -84.64
CA ARG A 585 -41.06 -9.95 -85.14
C ARG A 585 -40.29 -10.71 -86.23
N THR A 586 -40.63 -11.99 -86.40
CA THR A 586 -40.11 -12.82 -87.51
C THR A 586 -41.29 -13.33 -88.35
N PRO A 587 -41.41 -12.96 -89.64
CA PRO A 587 -40.53 -12.03 -90.38
C PRO A 587 -40.68 -10.59 -89.88
N LYS A 588 -39.59 -9.82 -89.98
CA LYS A 588 -39.56 -8.41 -89.57
C LYS A 588 -40.57 -7.59 -90.38
N GLN A 589 -41.30 -6.71 -89.70
CA GLN A 589 -42.29 -5.84 -90.34
C GLN A 589 -41.82 -4.40 -90.34
N THR A 590 -40.75 -4.13 -91.10
CA THR A 590 -39.99 -2.87 -91.10
C THR A 590 -40.86 -1.65 -91.39
N GLY A 591 -41.81 -1.74 -92.35
CA GLY A 591 -42.73 -0.63 -92.67
C GLY A 591 -43.71 -0.31 -91.53
N SER A 592 -44.26 -1.34 -90.89
CA SER A 592 -45.14 -1.18 -89.73
C SER A 592 -44.36 -0.59 -88.55
N ALA A 593 -43.16 -1.10 -88.27
CA ALA A 593 -42.29 -0.58 -87.22
C ALA A 593 -41.94 0.89 -87.44
N LEU A 594 -41.59 1.29 -88.68
CA LEU A 594 -41.28 2.67 -89.02
C LEU A 594 -42.49 3.60 -88.82
N SER A 595 -43.69 3.17 -89.21
CA SER A 595 -44.92 3.95 -89.01
C SER A 595 -45.22 4.20 -87.53
N TRP A 596 -44.97 3.21 -86.66
CA TRP A 596 -45.17 3.34 -85.22
C TRP A 596 -44.10 4.21 -84.56
N TYR A 597 -42.84 4.16 -85.01
CA TYR A 597 -41.83 5.12 -84.55
C TYR A 597 -42.12 6.55 -85.01
N LEU A 598 -42.60 6.76 -86.23
CA LEU A 598 -43.06 8.09 -86.69
C LEU A 598 -44.25 8.59 -85.87
N LYS A 599 -45.17 7.69 -85.48
CA LYS A 599 -46.27 8.02 -84.56
C LYS A 599 -45.76 8.39 -83.17
N ALA A 600 -44.81 7.65 -82.61
CA ALA A 600 -44.17 8.00 -81.34
C ALA A 600 -43.49 9.38 -81.41
N ARG A 601 -42.83 9.70 -82.53
CA ARG A 601 -42.25 11.02 -82.79
C ARG A 601 -43.29 12.13 -82.99
N GLY A 602 -44.49 11.79 -83.46
CA GLY A 602 -45.62 12.71 -83.48
C GLY A 602 -46.13 13.08 -82.09
N ILE A 603 -46.09 12.13 -81.14
CA ILE A 603 -46.51 12.34 -79.75
C ILE A 603 -45.43 13.11 -78.97
N TYR A 604 -44.15 12.74 -79.14
CA TYR A 604 -43.02 13.43 -78.54
C TYR A 604 -41.95 13.76 -79.60
N PRO A 605 -41.98 14.97 -80.18
CA PRO A 605 -41.10 15.35 -81.30
C PRO A 605 -39.61 15.33 -81.00
N GLN A 606 -39.23 15.54 -79.73
CA GLN A 606 -37.84 15.53 -79.26
C GLN A 606 -37.37 14.15 -78.76
N SER A 607 -38.13 13.08 -79.05
CA SER A 607 -37.81 11.73 -78.62
C SER A 607 -36.53 11.20 -79.27
N ASP A 608 -35.55 10.87 -78.44
CA ASP A 608 -34.33 10.17 -78.87
C ASP A 608 -34.63 8.71 -79.25
N PHE A 609 -35.54 8.04 -78.55
CA PHE A 609 -35.90 6.64 -78.84
C PHE A 609 -36.64 6.48 -80.17
N ALA A 610 -37.62 7.33 -80.43
CA ALA A 610 -38.35 7.29 -81.70
C ALA A 610 -37.43 7.65 -82.86
N LYS A 611 -36.54 8.64 -82.68
CA LYS A 611 -35.53 8.99 -83.69
C LYS A 611 -34.57 7.84 -83.95
N ALA A 612 -33.98 7.26 -82.91
CA ALA A 612 -33.04 6.15 -83.06
C ALA A 612 -33.69 4.91 -83.71
N GLY A 613 -34.96 4.63 -83.39
CA GLY A 613 -35.74 3.59 -84.06
C GLY A 613 -35.95 3.86 -85.55
N ILE A 614 -36.34 5.08 -85.91
CA ILE A 614 -36.48 5.51 -87.31
C ILE A 614 -35.16 5.34 -88.05
N ASP A 615 -34.06 5.86 -87.49
CA ASP A 615 -32.74 5.85 -88.13
C ASP A 615 -32.26 4.39 -88.36
N ARG A 616 -32.40 3.50 -87.37
CA ARG A 616 -32.07 2.06 -87.54
C ARG A 616 -32.85 1.38 -88.65
N LEU A 617 -34.16 1.67 -88.75
CA LEU A 617 -34.99 1.06 -89.78
C LEU A 617 -34.70 1.66 -91.16
N LEU A 618 -34.41 2.95 -91.24
CA LEU A 618 -33.98 3.60 -92.47
C LEU A 618 -32.67 3.01 -92.98
N ASP A 619 -31.68 2.79 -92.11
CA ASP A 619 -30.41 2.15 -92.47
C ASP A 619 -30.59 0.69 -92.94
N GLN A 620 -31.65 0.00 -92.51
CA GLN A 620 -31.97 -1.36 -92.99
C GLN A 620 -32.74 -1.36 -94.31
N ILE A 621 -33.58 -0.35 -94.55
CA ILE A 621 -34.37 -0.21 -95.79
C ILE A 621 -33.49 0.35 -96.92
N MET A 622 -32.55 1.23 -96.55
CA MET A 622 -31.56 1.84 -97.42
C MET A 622 -30.18 1.68 -96.77
N PRO A 623 -29.58 0.48 -96.77
CA PRO A 623 -28.20 0.31 -96.35
C PRO A 623 -27.35 1.21 -97.23
N GLY A 624 -26.61 2.15 -96.61
CA GLY A 624 -25.69 3.01 -97.36
C GLY A 624 -24.73 2.17 -98.21
N GLU A 625 -24.42 2.68 -99.42
CA GLU A 625 -23.28 2.21 -100.23
C GLU A 625 -21.97 2.12 -99.44
#